data_AF-A0A4Y9R8Y4-F1
#
_entry.id   AF-A0A4Y9R8Y4-F1
#
_cell.length_a   1.000
_cell.length_b   1.000
_cell.length_c   1.000
_cell.angle_alpha   90.00
_cell.angle_beta   90.00
_cell.angle_gamma   90.00
#
_symmetry.space_group_name_H-M   'P 1'
#
loop_
_entity.id
_entity.type
_entity.pdbx_description
1 polymer ?
#
loop_
_entity_poly.entity_id
_entity_poly.type
_entity_poly.pdbx_seq_one_letter_code
_entity_poly.pdbx_strand_id
1 'polypeptide(L)'
;MILLSSGASGAAFRTEIADRRQWIAQTEADIRAGNRAPIYCNICDRPQIAMVDGGPDFGPGYPNLREGLVCPCGAKNRDRLMVLASRDRLLTSSRTYFFGAMSGWADWARRVRSETTTFCEYLADDCSRGREVTLEPSGLVVRNEDLTCTSFDDASADLVLHQDVLEHIPDFRAALRETRRILRPGGATLFTAPFFDVLDQGWVRARIAEDGQIEHLMTEERHGDPLSPEGILAFYNFGWDLLAAIREEGFEEVAATMVYAPDLGLVSNGCPVPEGNMLPIYISATRPA
;
A
#
# COMPACT_ATOMS: atom_id res chain seq x y z
N MET A 1 12.15 -12.45 -12.10
CA MET A 1 11.49 -11.17 -11.77
C MET A 1 10.71 -10.68 -12.98
N ILE A 2 9.45 -10.29 -12.78
CA ILE A 2 8.64 -9.57 -13.76
C ILE A 2 8.50 -8.15 -13.22
N LEU A 3 8.90 -7.16 -14.01
CA LEU A 3 8.72 -5.75 -13.72
C LEU A 3 7.91 -5.15 -14.86
N LEU A 4 6.68 -4.72 -14.57
CA LEU A 4 5.78 -4.13 -15.55
C LEU A 4 5.22 -2.84 -15.01
N SER A 5 5.34 -1.77 -15.79
CA SER A 5 4.69 -0.49 -15.51
C SER A 5 3.60 -0.25 -16.54
N SER A 6 2.44 0.19 -16.08
CA SER A 6 1.25 0.33 -16.94
C SER A 6 1.35 1.43 -17.99
N GLY A 7 2.28 2.38 -17.83
CA GLY A 7 2.29 3.60 -18.62
C GLY A 7 0.92 4.30 -18.60
N ALA A 8 0.57 4.98 -19.70
CA ALA A 8 -0.69 5.74 -19.76
C ALA A 8 -1.95 4.86 -19.90
N SER A 9 -1.91 3.76 -20.68
CA SER A 9 -3.12 3.05 -21.13
C SER A 9 -3.40 1.72 -20.44
N GLY A 10 -2.44 1.11 -19.73
CA GLY A 10 -2.63 -0.18 -19.03
C GLY A 10 -2.89 -1.41 -19.92
N ALA A 11 -3.19 -1.24 -21.21
CA ALA A 11 -3.54 -2.35 -22.11
C ALA A 11 -2.40 -3.36 -22.29
N ALA A 12 -1.19 -2.88 -22.58
CA ALA A 12 -0.01 -3.74 -22.70
C ALA A 12 0.31 -4.48 -21.39
N PHE A 13 0.12 -3.79 -20.25
CA PHE A 13 0.26 -4.39 -18.93
C PHE A 13 -0.70 -5.57 -18.75
N ARG A 14 -1.99 -5.38 -19.07
CA ARG A 14 -2.99 -6.46 -18.93
C ARG A 14 -2.72 -7.65 -19.83
N THR A 15 -2.32 -7.42 -21.08
CA THR A 15 -1.93 -8.51 -22.00
C THR A 15 -0.78 -9.30 -21.41
N GLU A 16 0.27 -8.62 -20.96
CA GLU A 16 1.44 -9.28 -20.38
C GLU A 16 1.12 -10.04 -19.09
N ILE A 17 0.22 -9.53 -18.24
CA ILE A 17 -0.28 -10.26 -17.08
C ILE A 17 -1.04 -11.50 -17.52
N ALA A 18 -1.98 -11.37 -18.47
CA ALA A 18 -2.80 -12.48 -18.95
C ALA A 18 -1.94 -13.65 -19.43
N ASP A 19 -0.89 -13.37 -20.20
CA ASP A 19 0.06 -14.37 -20.72
C ASP A 19 0.86 -15.07 -19.59
N ARG A 20 0.98 -14.44 -18.42
CA ARG A 20 1.75 -14.93 -17.27
C ARG A 20 0.89 -15.51 -16.16
N ARG A 21 -0.44 -15.37 -16.19
CA ARG A 21 -1.37 -15.81 -15.13
C ARG A 21 -1.17 -17.27 -14.74
N GLN A 22 -1.05 -18.17 -15.71
CA GLN A 22 -0.87 -19.59 -15.44
C GLN A 22 0.46 -19.87 -14.72
N TRP A 23 1.54 -19.21 -15.14
CA TRP A 23 2.85 -19.37 -14.51
C TRP A 23 2.88 -18.80 -13.08
N ILE A 24 2.27 -17.63 -12.86
CA ILE A 24 2.09 -17.03 -11.53
C ILE A 24 1.30 -17.98 -10.63
N ALA A 25 0.16 -18.49 -11.12
CA ALA A 25 -0.70 -19.38 -10.35
C ALA A 25 0.02 -20.68 -9.94
N GLN A 26 0.79 -21.28 -10.84
CA GLN A 26 1.59 -22.48 -10.54
C GLN A 26 2.68 -22.17 -9.51
N THR A 27 3.46 -21.11 -9.73
CA THR A 27 4.55 -20.72 -8.82
C THR A 27 4.04 -20.49 -7.41
N GLU A 28 2.90 -19.81 -7.28
CA GLU A 28 2.31 -19.56 -5.96
C GLU A 28 1.66 -20.79 -5.36
N ALA A 29 1.13 -21.72 -6.17
CA ALA A 29 0.65 -23.01 -5.66
C ALA A 29 1.80 -23.81 -5.03
N ASP A 30 2.99 -23.79 -5.66
CA ASP A 30 4.17 -24.45 -5.12
C ASP A 30 4.63 -23.81 -3.79
N ILE A 31 4.55 -22.48 -3.68
CA ILE A 31 4.83 -21.77 -2.42
C ILE A 31 3.81 -22.14 -1.34
N ARG A 32 2.50 -22.13 -1.66
CA ARG A 32 1.42 -22.48 -0.72
C ARG A 32 1.47 -23.92 -0.25
N ALA A 33 2.02 -24.83 -1.05
CA ALA A 33 2.14 -26.24 -0.68
C ALA A 33 3.16 -26.46 0.46
N GLY A 34 4.04 -25.50 0.72
CA GLY A 34 4.96 -25.52 1.85
C GLY A 34 4.55 -24.57 2.97
N ASN A 35 5.03 -24.82 4.19
CA ASN A 35 4.85 -23.91 5.34
C ASN A 35 5.96 -22.85 5.42
N ARG A 36 6.98 -22.97 4.55
CA ARG A 36 8.16 -22.12 4.54
C ARG A 36 8.66 -21.93 3.11
N ALA A 37 9.14 -20.74 2.79
CA ALA A 37 9.74 -20.45 1.49
C ALA A 37 11.04 -19.66 1.64
N PRO A 38 12.11 -20.02 0.88
CA PRO A 38 13.31 -19.21 0.83
C PRO A 38 13.03 -17.89 0.13
N ILE A 39 13.53 -16.80 0.70
CA ILE A 39 13.43 -15.45 0.15
C ILE A 39 14.75 -14.72 0.39
N TYR A 40 15.05 -13.71 -0.40
CA TYR A 40 15.99 -12.65 -0.07
C TYR A 40 15.20 -11.45 0.43
N CYS A 41 15.34 -11.13 1.71
CA CYS A 41 14.63 -10.00 2.30
C CYS A 41 15.45 -8.73 2.10
N ASN A 42 15.02 -7.83 1.22
CA ASN A 42 15.66 -6.53 0.98
C ASN A 42 15.60 -5.56 2.18
N ILE A 43 14.80 -5.88 3.21
CA ILE A 43 14.78 -5.14 4.48
C ILE A 43 15.89 -5.63 5.42
N CYS A 44 16.13 -6.94 5.46
CA CYS A 44 17.23 -7.52 6.22
C CYS A 44 18.57 -7.52 5.47
N ASP A 45 18.52 -7.28 4.16
CA ASP A 45 19.63 -7.35 3.21
C ASP A 45 20.36 -8.71 3.20
N ARG A 46 19.61 -9.80 3.37
CA ARG A 46 20.16 -11.17 3.42
C ARG A 46 19.12 -12.25 3.07
N PRO A 47 19.56 -13.46 2.70
CA PRO A 47 18.68 -14.62 2.59
C PRO A 47 17.95 -14.91 3.91
N GLN A 48 16.69 -15.28 3.81
CA GLN A 48 15.78 -15.60 4.91
C GLN A 48 14.89 -16.78 4.51
N ILE A 49 14.30 -17.43 5.51
CA ILE A 49 13.24 -18.43 5.30
C ILE A 49 11.95 -17.85 5.85
N ALA A 50 11.08 -17.38 4.97
CA ALA A 50 9.78 -16.85 5.33
C ALA A 50 8.82 -17.97 5.74
N MET A 51 7.90 -17.65 6.64
CA MET A 51 6.75 -18.50 6.96
C MET A 51 5.67 -18.28 5.90
N VAL A 52 4.96 -19.34 5.52
CA VAL A 52 3.81 -19.32 4.62
C VAL A 52 2.60 -19.61 5.49
N ASP A 53 1.76 -18.59 5.74
CA ASP A 53 0.64 -18.49 6.72
C ASP A 53 0.86 -17.52 7.90
N GLY A 54 1.95 -16.73 7.92
CA GLY A 54 2.23 -15.81 9.02
C GLY A 54 1.22 -14.64 9.17
N GLY A 55 0.10 -14.66 8.46
CA GLY A 55 -0.91 -13.61 8.38
C GLY A 55 -2.31 -14.19 8.08
N PRO A 56 -3.34 -13.34 7.89
CA PRO A 56 -4.71 -13.79 7.66
C PRO A 56 -4.82 -14.73 6.45
N ASP A 57 -5.63 -15.79 6.59
CA ASP A 57 -5.95 -16.72 5.49
C ASP A 57 -7.29 -16.36 4.82
N PHE A 58 -7.51 -16.88 3.62
CA PHE A 58 -8.81 -16.81 2.92
C PHE A 58 -9.66 -18.07 3.19
N GLY A 59 -9.45 -18.71 4.34
CA GLY A 59 -10.02 -20.01 4.70
C GLY A 59 -9.00 -21.16 4.68
N PRO A 60 -9.42 -22.36 5.14
CA PRO A 60 -8.52 -23.49 5.33
C PRO A 60 -7.75 -23.87 4.06
N GLY A 61 -6.41 -23.83 4.15
CA GLY A 61 -5.51 -24.23 3.07
C GLY A 61 -5.26 -23.16 1.99
N TYR A 62 -5.75 -21.93 2.17
CA TYR A 62 -5.51 -20.80 1.27
C TYR A 62 -4.87 -19.62 2.03
N PRO A 63 -3.57 -19.71 2.37
CA PRO A 63 -2.88 -18.58 2.99
C PRO A 63 -2.81 -17.42 1.99
N ASN A 64 -3.15 -16.22 2.45
CA ASN A 64 -2.93 -15.01 1.67
C ASN A 64 -1.42 -14.80 1.54
N LEU A 65 -0.81 -15.07 0.39
CA LEU A 65 0.65 -14.98 0.27
C LEU A 65 1.18 -13.54 0.37
N ARG A 66 0.36 -12.54 0.04
CA ARG A 66 0.72 -11.13 0.21
C ARG A 66 0.87 -10.79 1.70
N GLU A 67 -0.06 -11.24 2.54
CA GLU A 67 -0.01 -10.94 3.98
C GLU A 67 0.74 -11.99 4.80
N GLY A 68 0.78 -13.22 4.30
CA GLY A 68 1.18 -14.44 5.01
C GLY A 68 2.52 -15.02 4.58
N LEU A 69 3.21 -14.43 3.59
CA LEU A 69 4.62 -14.71 3.35
C LEU A 69 5.47 -13.78 4.22
N VAL A 70 5.72 -14.17 5.46
CA VAL A 70 6.30 -13.29 6.50
C VAL A 70 7.75 -13.65 6.79
N CYS A 71 8.64 -12.66 6.66
CA CYS A 71 10.06 -12.78 7.02
C CYS A 71 10.22 -12.93 8.55
N PRO A 72 11.26 -13.61 9.07
CA PRO A 72 11.55 -13.62 10.51
C PRO A 72 11.71 -12.24 11.17
N CYS A 73 11.97 -11.17 10.40
CA CYS A 73 11.98 -9.80 10.92
C CYS A 73 10.58 -9.17 11.01
N GLY A 74 9.51 -9.92 10.73
CA GLY A 74 8.12 -9.45 10.71
C GLY A 74 7.66 -8.83 9.39
N ALA A 75 8.57 -8.54 8.45
CA ALA A 75 8.20 -7.90 7.19
C ALA A 75 7.37 -8.81 6.29
N LYS A 76 6.28 -8.27 5.76
CA LYS A 76 5.38 -8.91 4.81
C LYS A 76 5.84 -8.70 3.36
N ASN A 77 5.08 -9.23 2.41
CA ASN A 77 5.27 -8.99 0.98
C ASN A 77 5.27 -7.49 0.65
N ARG A 78 4.22 -6.77 1.09
CA ARG A 78 4.01 -5.36 0.77
C ARG A 78 5.08 -4.44 1.35
N ASP A 79 5.59 -4.75 2.55
CA ASP A 79 6.68 -3.98 3.15
C ASP A 79 7.95 -4.07 2.28
N ARG A 80 8.28 -5.27 1.80
CA ARG A 80 9.43 -5.50 0.92
C ARG A 80 9.23 -4.87 -0.45
N LEU A 81 8.00 -4.89 -0.98
CA LEU A 81 7.64 -4.20 -2.22
C LEU A 81 7.90 -2.71 -2.10
N MET A 82 7.40 -2.09 -1.03
CA MET A 82 7.53 -0.65 -0.84
C MET A 82 8.95 -0.22 -0.50
N VAL A 83 9.72 -1.03 0.23
CA VAL A 83 11.16 -0.79 0.40
C VAL A 83 11.88 -0.84 -0.95
N LEU A 84 11.58 -1.82 -1.81
CA LEU A 84 12.20 -1.90 -3.13
C LEU A 84 11.82 -0.69 -4.01
N ALA A 85 10.53 -0.33 -4.04
CA ALA A 85 10.00 0.71 -4.92
C ALA A 85 10.40 2.12 -4.48
N SER A 86 10.47 2.39 -3.18
CA SER A 86 10.73 3.74 -2.65
C SER A 86 12.20 4.02 -2.34
N ARG A 87 13.08 3.01 -2.34
CA ARG A 87 14.46 3.12 -1.81
C ARG A 87 15.19 4.36 -2.31
N ASP A 88 15.36 4.47 -3.62
CA ASP A 88 16.18 5.55 -4.20
C ASP A 88 15.56 6.92 -3.93
N ARG A 89 14.23 7.06 -4.15
CA ARG A 89 13.52 8.32 -3.91
C ARG A 89 13.57 8.73 -2.44
N LEU A 90 13.37 7.80 -1.51
CA LEU A 90 13.46 8.08 -0.08
C LEU A 90 14.88 8.50 0.32
N LEU A 91 15.90 7.81 -0.19
CA LEU A 91 17.31 8.12 0.08
C LEU A 91 17.80 9.41 -0.60
N THR A 92 17.05 10.00 -1.53
CA THR A 92 17.41 11.29 -2.15
C THR A 92 16.51 12.45 -1.72
N SER A 93 15.38 12.20 -1.05
CA SER A 93 14.39 13.23 -0.68
C SER A 93 14.79 14.02 0.56
N SER A 94 14.85 15.34 0.48
CA SER A 94 15.15 16.22 1.62
C SER A 94 14.03 16.29 2.66
N ARG A 95 12.77 16.13 2.25
CA ARG A 95 11.59 16.04 3.12
C ARG A 95 10.57 15.04 2.62
N THR A 96 10.24 14.06 3.46
CA THR A 96 9.26 13.01 3.18
C THR A 96 8.16 13.01 4.24
N TYR A 97 6.91 12.83 3.82
CA TYR A 97 5.79 12.53 4.71
C TYR A 97 5.33 11.10 4.47
N PHE A 98 5.25 10.31 5.54
CA PHE A 98 4.94 8.89 5.49
C PHE A 98 3.68 8.64 6.32
N PHE A 99 2.58 8.19 5.69
CA PHE A 99 1.32 7.84 6.35
C PHE A 99 1.17 6.31 6.44
N GLY A 100 0.51 5.80 7.49
CA GLY A 100 0.52 4.36 7.79
C GLY A 100 1.88 3.90 8.32
N ALA A 101 2.47 4.71 9.20
CA ALA A 101 3.79 4.54 9.75
C ALA A 101 3.95 3.39 10.77
N MET A 102 2.96 2.52 10.98
CA MET A 102 3.03 1.31 11.80
C MET A 102 3.23 0.04 10.95
N SER A 103 4.24 0.06 10.08
CA SER A 103 4.57 -1.03 9.15
C SER A 103 6.06 -1.38 9.14
N GLY A 104 6.40 -2.58 8.67
CA GLY A 104 7.81 -3.00 8.51
C GLY A 104 8.58 -2.12 7.53
N TRP A 105 7.89 -1.52 6.55
CA TRP A 105 8.46 -0.49 5.67
C TRP A 105 8.78 0.81 6.42
N ALA A 106 7.86 1.27 7.28
CA ALA A 106 8.10 2.45 8.11
C ALA A 106 9.26 2.24 9.08
N ASP A 107 9.39 1.04 9.67
CA ASP A 107 10.52 0.69 10.54
C ASP A 107 11.86 0.74 9.79
N TRP A 108 11.89 0.27 8.54
CA TRP A 108 13.06 0.44 7.68
C TRP A 108 13.34 1.92 7.40
N ALA A 109 12.33 2.69 7.00
CA ALA A 109 12.46 4.12 6.71
C ALA A 109 12.97 4.92 7.92
N ARG A 110 12.50 4.61 9.14
CA ARG A 110 12.99 5.20 10.40
C ARG A 110 14.48 4.97 10.59
N ARG A 111 14.99 3.77 10.28
CA ARG A 111 16.42 3.46 10.43
C ARG A 111 17.31 4.20 9.44
N VAL A 112 16.81 4.49 8.24
CA VAL A 112 17.64 5.07 7.18
C VAL A 112 17.45 6.57 6.98
N ARG A 113 16.28 7.12 7.37
CA ARG A 113 15.85 8.49 7.03
C ARG A 113 14.94 9.14 8.08
N SER A 114 15.14 8.86 9.38
CA SER A 114 14.41 9.54 10.46
C SER A 114 14.51 11.06 10.40
N GLU A 115 15.67 11.59 10.01
CA GLU A 115 15.97 13.03 10.08
C GLU A 115 15.23 13.84 9.00
N THR A 116 14.79 13.18 7.93
CA THR A 116 14.13 13.80 6.78
C THR A 116 12.70 13.33 6.58
N THR A 117 12.18 12.47 7.47
CA THR A 117 10.87 11.81 7.30
C THR A 117 9.99 12.06 8.51
N THR A 118 8.80 12.61 8.27
CA THR A 118 7.75 12.68 9.29
C THR A 118 6.85 11.47 9.18
N PHE A 119 6.75 10.70 10.25
CA PHE A 119 5.96 9.47 10.34
C PHE A 119 4.60 9.77 10.92
N CYS A 120 3.56 9.50 10.14
CA CYS A 120 2.19 9.92 10.41
C CYS A 120 1.26 8.71 10.56
N GLU A 121 0.26 8.88 11.43
CA GLU A 121 -0.88 7.98 11.56
C GLU A 121 -2.16 8.78 11.74
N TYR A 122 -3.30 8.15 11.44
CA TYR A 122 -4.61 8.64 11.84
C TYR A 122 -5.02 7.96 13.14
N LEU A 123 -5.01 8.68 14.26
CA LEU A 123 -5.23 8.07 15.59
C LEU A 123 -6.70 8.09 16.02
N ALA A 124 -7.39 9.21 15.82
CA ALA A 124 -8.82 9.40 16.07
C ALA A 124 -9.22 10.86 15.76
N ASP A 125 -10.52 11.10 15.58
CA ASP A 125 -11.09 12.44 15.34
C ASP A 125 -10.82 13.43 16.49
N ASP A 126 -10.70 12.95 17.73
CA ASP A 126 -10.47 13.77 18.92
C ASP A 126 -8.98 14.11 19.13
N CYS A 127 -8.09 13.51 18.35
CA CYS A 127 -6.67 13.84 18.34
C CYS A 127 -6.43 14.99 17.36
N SER A 128 -5.89 16.11 17.84
CA SER A 128 -5.56 17.24 16.96
C SER A 128 -4.54 16.83 15.89
N ARG A 129 -4.81 17.23 14.64
CA ARG A 129 -3.83 17.12 13.55
C ARG A 129 -2.54 17.85 13.92
N GLY A 130 -1.42 17.23 13.58
CA GLY A 130 -0.09 17.72 13.87
C GLY A 130 0.42 17.48 15.29
N ARG A 131 -0.35 16.80 16.13
CA ARG A 131 0.10 16.38 17.46
C ARG A 131 1.04 15.19 17.35
N GLU A 132 2.17 15.24 18.04
CA GLU A 132 3.02 14.06 18.24
C GLU A 132 2.50 13.22 19.40
N VAL A 133 2.44 11.90 19.19
CA VAL A 133 1.93 10.92 20.15
C VAL A 133 2.91 9.75 20.23
N THR A 134 3.24 9.35 21.45
CA THR A 134 3.96 8.10 21.73
C THR A 134 2.96 6.97 21.89
N LEU A 135 3.06 5.93 21.05
CA LEU A 135 2.17 4.79 21.05
C LEU A 135 2.64 3.72 22.04
N GLU A 136 1.79 3.38 22.99
CA GLU A 136 2.01 2.27 23.93
C GLU A 136 1.51 0.94 23.34
N PRO A 137 2.19 -0.20 23.59
CA PRO A 137 3.41 -0.38 24.39
C PRO A 137 4.71 -0.20 23.57
N SER A 138 4.61 0.18 22.30
CA SER A 138 5.75 0.20 21.37
C SER A 138 6.79 1.29 21.66
N GLY A 139 6.39 2.37 22.35
CA GLY A 139 7.18 3.59 22.49
C GLY A 139 7.37 4.37 21.18
N LEU A 140 6.66 3.99 20.12
CA LEU A 140 6.79 4.60 18.79
C LEU A 140 6.22 6.01 18.79
N VAL A 141 6.98 7.00 18.35
CA VAL A 141 6.47 8.36 18.15
C VAL A 141 5.92 8.49 16.73
N VAL A 142 4.67 8.91 16.63
CA VAL A 142 3.99 9.23 15.37
C VAL A 142 3.32 10.60 15.46
N ARG A 143 3.12 11.25 14.32
CA ARG A 143 2.35 12.49 14.19
C ARG A 143 0.93 12.14 13.75
N ASN A 144 -0.07 12.63 14.49
CA ASN A 144 -1.46 12.46 14.09
C ASN A 144 -1.76 13.34 12.86
N GLU A 145 -2.20 12.74 11.76
CA GLU A 145 -2.61 13.45 10.55
C GLU A 145 -3.80 12.77 9.88
N ASP A 146 -4.67 13.58 9.29
CA ASP A 146 -5.72 13.15 8.38
C ASP A 146 -5.25 13.43 6.96
N LEU A 147 -5.11 12.40 6.14
CA LEU A 147 -4.60 12.55 4.77
C LEU A 147 -5.57 13.33 3.88
N THR A 148 -6.85 13.50 4.25
CA THR A 148 -7.81 14.35 3.53
C THR A 148 -7.61 15.84 3.83
N CYS A 149 -6.95 16.17 4.93
CA CYS A 149 -6.69 17.54 5.38
C CYS A 149 -5.55 17.51 6.39
N THR A 150 -4.30 17.59 5.95
CA THR A 150 -3.12 17.55 6.82
C THR A 150 -2.83 18.91 7.45
N SER A 151 -2.00 18.92 8.49
CA SER A 151 -1.49 20.16 9.10
C SER A 151 -0.22 20.71 8.42
N PHE A 152 0.25 20.08 7.34
CA PHE A 152 1.48 20.49 6.65
C PHE A 152 1.29 21.71 5.75
N ASP A 153 2.37 22.46 5.54
CA ASP A 153 2.37 23.59 4.61
C ASP A 153 2.25 23.12 3.15
N ASP A 154 1.73 24.00 2.29
CA ASP A 154 1.73 23.81 0.84
C ASP A 154 3.15 23.59 0.32
N ALA A 155 3.30 22.70 -0.67
CA ALA A 155 4.55 22.51 -1.42
C ALA A 155 5.80 22.25 -0.54
N SER A 156 5.61 21.54 0.57
CA SER A 156 6.61 21.34 1.62
C SER A 156 7.37 20.01 1.51
N ALA A 157 6.84 19.00 0.81
CA ALA A 157 7.45 17.67 0.68
C ALA A 157 8.00 17.37 -0.72
N ASP A 158 9.11 16.62 -0.77
CA ASP A 158 9.61 15.98 -1.98
C ASP A 158 8.83 14.71 -2.33
N LEU A 159 8.43 13.99 -1.28
CA LEU A 159 7.93 12.63 -1.36
C LEU A 159 6.81 12.42 -0.33
N VAL A 160 5.69 11.88 -0.78
CA VAL A 160 4.60 11.42 0.10
C VAL A 160 4.40 9.92 -0.10
N LEU A 161 4.46 9.18 0.99
CA LEU A 161 4.41 7.72 1.03
C LEU A 161 3.23 7.26 1.87
N HIS A 162 2.53 6.23 1.41
CA HIS A 162 1.57 5.51 2.23
C HIS A 162 1.40 4.06 1.76
N GLN A 163 0.95 3.16 2.63
CA GLN A 163 0.78 1.74 2.31
C GLN A 163 -0.59 1.29 2.76
N ASP A 164 -1.48 0.97 1.82
CA ASP A 164 -2.82 0.46 2.11
C ASP A 164 -3.60 1.45 3.01
N VAL A 165 -3.71 2.71 2.55
CA VAL A 165 -4.37 3.81 3.29
C VAL A 165 -5.62 4.33 2.58
N LEU A 166 -5.59 4.51 1.25
CA LEU A 166 -6.67 5.20 0.52
C LEU A 166 -7.99 4.44 0.57
N GLU A 167 -7.95 3.11 0.62
CA GLU A 167 -9.12 2.26 0.71
C GLU A 167 -9.93 2.50 1.98
N HIS A 168 -9.32 3.05 3.03
CA HIS A 168 -9.95 3.33 4.30
C HIS A 168 -10.52 4.75 4.38
N ILE A 169 -10.31 5.58 3.34
CA ILE A 169 -10.74 6.97 3.29
C ILE A 169 -11.99 7.08 2.43
N PRO A 170 -13.17 7.44 2.99
CA PRO A 170 -14.40 7.57 2.22
C PRO A 170 -14.29 8.55 1.05
N ASP A 171 -13.67 9.71 1.26
CA ASP A 171 -13.32 10.67 0.20
C ASP A 171 -11.82 10.56 -0.13
N PHE A 172 -11.41 9.44 -0.73
CA PHE A 172 -10.01 9.25 -1.15
C PHE A 172 -9.54 10.33 -2.14
N ARG A 173 -10.46 11.00 -2.86
CA ARG A 173 -10.11 12.11 -3.75
C ARG A 173 -9.66 13.35 -2.98
N ALA A 174 -10.27 13.65 -1.83
CA ALA A 174 -9.74 14.66 -0.92
C ALA A 174 -8.31 14.33 -0.48
N ALA A 175 -8.02 13.06 -0.17
CA ALA A 175 -6.67 12.61 0.16
C ALA A 175 -5.66 12.79 -1.00
N LEU A 176 -6.08 12.54 -2.24
CA LEU A 176 -5.25 12.80 -3.42
C LEU A 176 -4.98 14.31 -3.61
N ARG A 177 -6.00 15.17 -3.48
CA ARG A 177 -5.83 16.63 -3.57
C ARG A 177 -4.89 17.16 -2.50
N GLU A 178 -5.03 16.65 -1.29
CA GLU A 178 -4.22 17.06 -0.16
C GLU A 178 -2.77 16.59 -0.31
N THR A 179 -2.57 15.35 -0.76
CA THR A 179 -1.24 14.84 -1.15
C THR A 179 -0.59 15.73 -2.22
N ARG A 180 -1.36 16.17 -3.22
CA ARG A 180 -0.87 17.10 -4.24
C ARG A 180 -0.54 18.47 -3.65
N ARG A 181 -1.36 18.99 -2.73
CA ARG A 181 -1.13 20.30 -2.08
C ARG A 181 0.21 20.34 -1.36
N ILE A 182 0.52 19.30 -0.57
CA ILE A 182 1.72 19.25 0.27
C ILE A 182 3.00 18.88 -0.50
N LEU A 183 2.89 18.18 -1.64
CA LEU A 183 4.04 17.93 -2.51
C LEU A 183 4.52 19.22 -3.18
N ARG A 184 5.82 19.49 -3.24
CA ARG A 184 6.35 20.57 -4.08
C ARG A 184 6.14 20.27 -5.57
N PRO A 185 6.19 21.27 -6.46
CA PRO A 185 6.24 21.00 -7.90
C PRO A 185 7.40 20.05 -8.25
N GLY A 186 7.12 19.00 -9.04
CA GLY A 186 8.04 17.91 -9.32
C GLY A 186 8.22 16.87 -8.20
N GLY A 187 7.56 17.06 -7.04
CA GLY A 187 7.48 16.06 -5.98
C GLY A 187 6.64 14.86 -6.39
N ALA A 188 6.80 13.73 -5.71
CA ALA A 188 6.14 12.48 -6.09
C ALA A 188 5.42 11.80 -4.92
N THR A 189 4.43 10.98 -5.24
CA THR A 189 3.85 10.03 -4.31
C THR A 189 4.06 8.59 -4.79
N LEU A 190 4.29 7.68 -3.83
CA LEU A 190 4.33 6.24 -4.06
C LEU A 190 3.55 5.52 -2.97
N PHE A 191 2.67 4.61 -3.37
CA PHE A 191 1.84 3.89 -2.42
C PHE A 191 1.34 2.53 -2.91
N THR A 192 0.82 1.72 -1.98
CA THR A 192 -0.06 0.59 -2.31
C THR A 192 -1.50 0.87 -1.88
N ALA A 193 -2.42 0.20 -2.55
CA ALA A 193 -3.83 0.08 -2.22
C ALA A 193 -4.31 -1.27 -2.78
N PRO A 194 -5.47 -1.81 -2.36
CA PRO A 194 -6.07 -2.98 -2.97
C PRO A 194 -6.41 -2.69 -4.43
N PHE A 195 -5.52 -3.09 -5.35
CA PHE A 195 -5.63 -2.81 -6.77
C PHE A 195 -5.77 -4.11 -7.57
N PHE A 196 -6.86 -4.23 -8.33
CA PHE A 196 -7.19 -5.42 -9.08
C PHE A 196 -7.13 -5.14 -10.58
N ASP A 197 -6.20 -5.80 -11.27
CA ASP A 197 -5.89 -5.55 -12.68
C ASP A 197 -7.03 -5.93 -13.65
N VAL A 198 -8.00 -6.72 -13.17
CA VAL A 198 -9.19 -7.13 -13.92
C VAL A 198 -10.34 -6.12 -13.83
N LEU A 199 -10.28 -5.15 -12.91
CA LEU A 199 -11.36 -4.20 -12.66
C LEU A 199 -11.13 -2.89 -13.43
N ASP A 200 -11.94 -2.61 -14.44
CA ASP A 200 -11.91 -1.30 -15.12
C ASP A 200 -12.41 -0.16 -14.22
N GLN A 201 -13.39 -0.48 -13.38
CA GLN A 201 -13.92 0.38 -12.32
C GLN A 201 -13.81 -0.37 -11.01
N GLY A 202 -13.26 0.29 -9.99
CA GLY A 202 -13.18 -0.25 -8.64
C GLY A 202 -14.57 -0.45 -8.04
N TRP A 203 -14.60 -1.19 -6.94
CA TRP A 203 -15.80 -1.41 -6.15
C TRP A 203 -15.85 -0.44 -5.00
N VAL A 204 -17.00 0.23 -4.85
CA VAL A 204 -17.34 0.97 -3.65
C VAL A 204 -18.03 0.01 -2.70
N ARG A 205 -17.36 -0.37 -1.61
CA ARG A 205 -17.84 -1.34 -0.64
C ARG A 205 -18.78 -0.72 0.39
N ALA A 206 -18.49 0.52 0.77
CA ALA A 206 -19.27 1.28 1.73
C ALA A 206 -19.20 2.78 1.40
N ARG A 207 -20.12 3.57 1.95
CA ARG A 207 -20.09 5.03 1.91
C ARG A 207 -20.61 5.61 3.22
N ILE A 208 -20.31 6.88 3.46
CA ILE A 208 -20.93 7.66 4.54
C ILE A 208 -22.22 8.26 4.00
N ALA A 209 -23.35 7.91 4.60
CA ALA A 209 -24.66 8.46 4.26
C ALA A 209 -24.82 9.90 4.77
N GLU A 210 -25.88 10.59 4.34
CA GLU A 210 -26.15 11.99 4.73
C GLU A 210 -26.32 12.17 6.25
N ASP A 211 -26.76 11.12 6.95
CA ASP A 211 -26.92 11.09 8.41
C ASP A 211 -25.61 10.72 9.16
N GLY A 212 -24.51 10.54 8.43
CA GLY A 212 -23.21 10.17 8.96
C GLY A 212 -23.03 8.67 9.25
N GLN A 213 -24.05 7.83 9.01
CA GLN A 213 -23.92 6.38 9.19
C GLN A 213 -23.16 5.74 8.03
N ILE A 214 -22.51 4.60 8.32
CA ILE A 214 -21.87 3.78 7.29
C ILE A 214 -22.95 2.95 6.59
N GLU A 215 -23.13 3.19 5.29
CA GLU A 215 -23.95 2.37 4.42
C GLU A 215 -23.07 1.35 3.70
N HIS A 216 -23.27 0.07 4.02
CA HIS A 216 -22.59 -1.04 3.36
C HIS A 216 -23.29 -1.38 2.03
N LEU A 217 -22.57 -1.23 0.93
CA LEU A 217 -23.03 -1.57 -0.42
C LEU A 217 -22.67 -3.02 -0.79
N MET A 218 -21.69 -3.59 -0.09
CA MET A 218 -21.21 -4.96 -0.23
C MET A 218 -20.98 -5.59 1.15
N THR A 219 -20.63 -6.87 1.19
CA THR A 219 -20.18 -7.51 2.43
C THR A 219 -19.02 -6.72 3.03
N GLU A 220 -19.11 -6.45 4.33
CA GLU A 220 -18.08 -5.74 5.07
C GLU A 220 -16.71 -6.40 4.92
N GLU A 221 -15.71 -5.60 4.57
CA GLU A 221 -14.32 -6.02 4.49
C GLU A 221 -13.49 -5.16 5.43
N ARG A 222 -12.77 -5.81 6.35
CA ARG A 222 -11.85 -5.15 7.26
C ARG A 222 -10.44 -5.65 7.04
N HIS A 223 -9.48 -4.73 7.05
CA HIS A 223 -8.06 -5.03 7.02
C HIS A 223 -7.48 -4.94 8.43
N GLY A 224 -6.31 -5.53 8.64
CA GLY A 224 -5.64 -5.47 9.94
C GLY A 224 -5.23 -4.05 10.30
N ASP A 225 -5.51 -3.64 11.53
CA ASP A 225 -5.20 -2.32 12.06
C ASP A 225 -4.35 -2.46 13.34
N PRO A 226 -3.16 -1.84 13.41
CA PRO A 226 -2.36 -1.81 14.63
C PRO A 226 -3.02 -1.09 15.81
N LEU A 227 -4.00 -0.21 15.56
CA LEU A 227 -4.67 0.61 16.56
C LEU A 227 -5.98 -0.02 17.07
N SER A 228 -6.59 -0.93 16.30
CA SER A 228 -7.86 -1.58 16.64
C SER A 228 -7.81 -3.08 16.33
N PRO A 229 -8.06 -3.97 17.31
CA PRO A 229 -8.12 -5.41 17.07
C PRO A 229 -9.30 -5.82 16.18
N GLU A 230 -10.33 -4.97 16.06
CA GLU A 230 -11.47 -5.16 15.16
C GLU A 230 -11.09 -4.93 13.68
N GLY A 231 -9.95 -4.28 13.42
CA GLY A 231 -9.51 -3.92 12.09
C GLY A 231 -10.22 -2.69 11.53
N ILE A 232 -9.73 -2.21 10.40
CA ILE A 232 -10.19 -0.98 9.75
C ILE A 232 -11.03 -1.30 8.51
N LEU A 233 -12.16 -0.61 8.36
CA LEU A 233 -13.09 -0.82 7.24
C LEU A 233 -12.46 -0.37 5.91
N ALA A 234 -12.56 -1.21 4.89
CA ALA A 234 -12.27 -0.83 3.51
C ALA A 234 -13.54 -0.29 2.84
N PHE A 235 -13.50 0.96 2.40
CA PHE A 235 -14.53 1.61 1.57
C PHE A 235 -14.37 1.25 0.09
N TYR A 236 -13.15 0.88 -0.34
CA TYR A 236 -12.84 0.66 -1.75
C TYR A 236 -12.00 -0.58 -2.00
N ASN A 237 -12.29 -1.25 -3.11
CA ASN A 237 -11.30 -2.04 -3.85
C ASN A 237 -11.08 -1.34 -5.18
N PHE A 238 -9.84 -0.99 -5.51
CA PHE A 238 -9.54 -0.15 -6.66
C PHE A 238 -9.31 -0.96 -7.93
N GLY A 239 -9.72 -0.35 -9.04
CA GLY A 239 -9.41 -0.77 -10.40
C GLY A 239 -8.65 0.31 -11.16
N TRP A 240 -8.67 0.23 -12.47
CA TRP A 240 -7.94 1.15 -13.36
C TRP A 240 -8.47 2.59 -13.35
N ASP A 241 -9.70 2.79 -12.91
CA ASP A 241 -10.29 4.10 -12.62
C ASP A 241 -9.54 4.88 -11.53
N LEU A 242 -8.83 4.22 -10.61
CA LEU A 242 -7.96 4.92 -9.65
C LEU A 242 -6.89 5.75 -10.37
N LEU A 243 -6.30 5.23 -11.45
CA LEU A 243 -5.28 5.95 -12.21
C LEU A 243 -5.89 7.14 -12.96
N ALA A 244 -7.14 7.02 -13.40
CA ALA A 244 -7.89 8.14 -13.97
C ALA A 244 -8.17 9.21 -12.90
N ALA A 245 -8.65 8.80 -11.72
CA ALA A 245 -8.91 9.69 -10.60
C ALA A 245 -7.65 10.47 -10.18
N ILE A 246 -6.49 9.81 -10.08
CA ILE A 246 -5.21 10.47 -9.76
C ILE A 246 -4.86 11.55 -10.81
N ARG A 247 -5.10 11.29 -12.10
CA ARG A 247 -4.88 12.29 -13.17
C ARG A 247 -5.88 13.44 -13.09
N GLU A 248 -7.14 13.16 -12.79
CA GLU A 248 -8.19 14.16 -12.62
C GLU A 248 -7.89 15.12 -11.47
N GLU A 249 -7.29 14.62 -10.37
CA GLU A 249 -6.84 15.46 -9.26
C GLU A 249 -5.52 16.23 -9.57
N GLY A 250 -5.03 16.15 -10.81
CA GLY A 250 -3.97 17.01 -11.34
C GLY A 250 -2.55 16.50 -11.16
N PHE A 251 -2.37 15.18 -11.02
CA PHE A 251 -1.06 14.53 -11.09
C PHE A 251 -0.67 14.14 -12.53
N GLU A 252 0.63 14.02 -12.75
CA GLU A 252 1.27 13.54 -13.98
C GLU A 252 2.07 12.24 -13.70
N GLU A 253 2.64 11.64 -14.75
CA GLU A 253 3.42 10.40 -14.67
C GLU A 253 2.76 9.26 -13.87
N VAL A 254 1.43 9.20 -13.91
CA VAL A 254 0.63 8.25 -13.14
C VAL A 254 0.79 6.84 -13.71
N ALA A 255 1.25 5.91 -12.87
CA ALA A 255 1.49 4.52 -13.23
C ALA A 255 1.15 3.54 -12.10
N ALA A 256 0.66 2.36 -12.49
CA ALA A 256 0.65 1.17 -11.65
C ALA A 256 1.83 0.29 -12.08
N THR A 257 2.67 -0.10 -11.14
CA THR A 257 3.87 -0.91 -11.42
C THR A 257 3.84 -2.20 -10.62
N MET A 258 3.79 -3.33 -11.33
CA MET A 258 3.90 -4.66 -10.74
C MET A 258 5.36 -5.06 -10.62
N VAL A 259 5.72 -5.56 -9.44
CA VAL A 259 7.01 -6.20 -9.18
C VAL A 259 6.77 -7.62 -8.67
N TYR A 260 6.75 -8.59 -9.58
CA TYR A 260 6.62 -10.00 -9.23
C TYR A 260 7.99 -10.68 -9.20
N ALA A 261 8.46 -11.01 -8.00
CA ALA A 261 9.76 -11.62 -7.75
C ALA A 261 9.65 -12.61 -6.58
N PRO A 262 9.32 -13.89 -6.83
CA PRO A 262 9.20 -14.93 -5.80
C PRO A 262 10.45 -15.06 -4.92
N ASP A 263 11.64 -14.91 -5.51
CA ASP A 263 12.92 -14.94 -4.77
C ASP A 263 13.04 -13.80 -3.76
N LEU A 264 12.34 -12.68 -3.94
CA LEU A 264 12.24 -11.59 -2.98
C LEU A 264 11.02 -11.74 -2.05
N GLY A 265 10.23 -12.80 -2.26
CA GLY A 265 8.90 -13.00 -1.71
C GLY A 265 7.88 -11.96 -2.16
N LEU A 266 8.05 -11.43 -3.37
CA LEU A 266 7.11 -10.53 -4.05
C LEU A 266 6.17 -11.33 -4.96
N VAL A 267 5.07 -11.80 -4.39
CA VAL A 267 4.01 -12.59 -5.05
C VAL A 267 2.64 -11.92 -4.86
N SER A 268 1.59 -12.43 -5.51
CA SER A 268 0.21 -11.96 -5.32
C SER A 268 -0.38 -12.45 -3.99
N ASN A 269 -1.64 -12.10 -3.71
CA ASN A 269 -2.39 -12.66 -2.58
C ASN A 269 -2.61 -14.20 -2.68
N GLY A 270 -2.40 -14.80 -3.85
CA GLY A 270 -2.44 -16.26 -4.00
C GLY A 270 -3.84 -16.88 -3.93
N CYS A 271 -4.89 -16.09 -3.97
CA CYS A 271 -6.27 -16.56 -3.90
C CYS A 271 -7.13 -15.82 -4.93
N PRO A 272 -7.94 -16.55 -5.74
CA PRO A 272 -9.00 -15.92 -6.52
C PRO A 272 -10.12 -15.53 -5.55
N VAL A 273 -10.01 -14.36 -4.94
CA VAL A 273 -11.19 -13.64 -4.43
C VAL A 273 -12.07 -13.24 -5.62
N PRO A 274 -13.36 -12.93 -5.44
CA PRO A 274 -14.24 -12.51 -6.54
C PRO A 274 -13.64 -11.40 -7.42
N GLU A 275 -12.83 -10.52 -6.82
CA GLU A 275 -12.08 -9.42 -7.41
C GLU A 275 -10.88 -9.88 -8.27
N GLY A 276 -10.43 -11.12 -8.15
CA GLY A 276 -9.21 -11.67 -8.75
C GLY A 276 -7.97 -11.61 -7.85
N ASN A 277 -6.81 -12.04 -8.36
CA ASN A 277 -5.56 -11.97 -7.60
C ASN A 277 -5.12 -10.51 -7.43
N MET A 278 -4.80 -10.12 -6.19
CA MET A 278 -4.13 -8.86 -5.93
C MET A 278 -2.63 -9.02 -6.18
N LEU A 279 -2.16 -8.51 -7.30
CA LEU A 279 -0.76 -8.55 -7.71
C LEU A 279 0.10 -7.61 -6.83
N PRO A 280 1.42 -7.86 -6.70
CA PRO A 280 2.33 -6.98 -5.97
C PRO A 280 2.58 -5.68 -6.75
N ILE A 281 1.62 -4.76 -6.66
CA ILE A 281 1.59 -3.50 -7.38
C ILE A 281 1.79 -2.35 -6.40
N TYR A 282 2.62 -1.39 -6.79
CA TYR A 282 2.60 -0.04 -6.22
C TYR A 282 2.15 0.95 -7.28
N ILE A 283 1.57 2.05 -6.84
CA ILE A 283 1.15 3.18 -7.67
C ILE A 283 2.10 4.33 -7.42
N SER A 284 2.44 5.06 -8.48
CA SER A 284 3.25 6.26 -8.41
C SER A 284 2.67 7.37 -9.26
N ALA A 285 2.87 8.61 -8.82
CA ALA A 285 2.44 9.81 -9.53
C ALA A 285 3.31 11.01 -9.14
N THR A 286 3.41 12.01 -10.01
CA THR A 286 4.18 13.24 -9.79
C THR A 286 3.29 14.47 -9.79
N ARG A 287 3.56 15.44 -8.91
CA ARG A 287 2.98 16.78 -9.03
C ARG A 287 3.66 17.49 -10.22
N PRO A 288 2.90 18.13 -11.14
CA PRO A 288 3.48 18.94 -12.21
C PRO A 288 4.45 20.00 -11.68
N ALA A 289 5.46 20.32 -12.48
CA ALA A 289 6.50 21.32 -12.17
C ALA A 289 5.96 22.76 -12.13
#